data_AF-A0A2L0CIV6-F1
#
_entry.id   AF-A0A2L0CIV6-F1
#
_cell.length_a   1.000
_cell.length_b   1.000
_cell.length_c   1.000
_cell.angle_alpha   90.00
_cell.angle_beta   90.00
_cell.angle_gamma   90.00
#
_symmetry.space_group_name_H-M   'P 1'
#
loop_
_entity.id
_entity.type
_entity.pdbx_description
1 polymer ?
#
loop_
_entity_poly.entity_id
_entity_poly.type
_entity_poly.pdbx_seq_one_letter_code
_entity_poly.pdbx_strand_id
1 'polypeptide(L)'
;FKNIFIAYQRNKRGRNDFTDEELQTCMVNQPPGAPNLSLLSFFGAFHGRTMAALACTHSKAIHKLDFPSVDWPIAHFPHYEYPLEENSRANAEEDRKCLEEVADLMEKYEKKGRPVAGIIVEPIQSEGGDNEASPQFFQGLQTIAKDHQAALLIDEVQTGGGLTGKMWCLEHFNLPSPPDIVTFSKKMQLGGFYHSTEMRPPQPYRV
;
A
#
# COMPACT_ATOMS: atom_id res chain seq x y z
N PHE A 1 0.70 -5.86 -6.00
CA PHE A 1 1.04 -6.71 -4.83
C PHE A 1 2.16 -7.71 -5.11
N LYS A 2 2.02 -8.62 -6.09
CA LYS A 2 3.04 -9.65 -6.39
C LYS A 2 4.46 -9.07 -6.57
N ASN A 3 4.61 -8.01 -7.37
CA ASN A 3 5.91 -7.34 -7.57
C ASN A 3 6.54 -6.83 -6.26
N ILE A 4 5.73 -6.28 -5.35
CA ILE A 4 6.18 -5.81 -4.03
C ILE A 4 6.77 -6.98 -3.22
N PHE A 5 6.03 -8.08 -3.08
CA PHE A 5 6.51 -9.25 -2.33
C PHE A 5 7.76 -9.86 -2.95
N ILE A 6 7.84 -9.90 -4.29
CA ILE A 6 9.03 -10.39 -5.00
C ILE A 6 10.23 -9.48 -4.75
N ALA A 7 10.05 -8.15 -4.87
CA ALA A 7 11.11 -7.17 -4.65
C ALA A 7 11.61 -7.22 -3.20
N TYR A 8 10.70 -7.27 -2.23
CA TYR A 8 11.01 -7.41 -0.81
C TYR A 8 11.85 -8.66 -0.53
N GLN A 9 11.42 -9.83 -1.02
CA GLN A 9 12.19 -11.07 -0.84
C GLN A 9 13.50 -11.06 -1.58
N ARG A 10 13.59 -10.42 -2.75
CA ARG A 10 14.86 -10.29 -3.46
C ARG A 10 15.84 -9.45 -2.66
N ASN A 11 15.40 -8.32 -2.10
CA ASN A 11 16.23 -7.46 -1.27
C ASN A 11 16.71 -8.20 -0.02
N LYS A 12 15.82 -8.95 0.66
CA LYS A 12 16.17 -9.79 1.81
C LYS A 12 17.14 -10.93 1.47
N ARG A 13 16.98 -11.55 0.29
CA ARG A 13 17.82 -12.67 -0.14
C ARG A 13 19.24 -12.21 -0.53
N GLY A 14 19.39 -10.99 -1.05
CA GLY A 14 20.68 -10.46 -1.50
C GLY A 14 21.33 -11.17 -2.70
N ARG A 15 20.62 -12.14 -3.31
CA ARG A 15 21.05 -12.90 -4.51
C ARG A 15 19.89 -13.10 -5.47
N ASN A 16 20.21 -13.38 -6.73
CA ASN A 16 19.23 -13.57 -7.79
C ASN A 16 18.67 -15.00 -7.85
N ASP A 17 19.44 -16.02 -7.46
CA ASP A 17 18.98 -17.41 -7.58
C ASP A 17 18.08 -17.85 -6.41
N PHE A 18 17.31 -18.91 -6.63
CA PHE A 18 16.44 -19.54 -5.63
C PHE A 18 17.10 -20.80 -5.05
N THR A 19 16.73 -21.20 -3.83
CA THR A 19 17.08 -22.51 -3.28
C THR A 19 16.08 -23.58 -3.73
N ASP A 20 16.50 -24.84 -3.72
CA ASP A 20 15.58 -25.97 -3.97
C ASP A 20 14.43 -26.00 -2.96
N GLU A 21 14.68 -25.66 -1.70
CA GLU A 21 13.66 -25.56 -0.66
C GLU A 21 12.61 -24.48 -0.99
N GLU A 22 13.04 -23.28 -1.39
CA GLU A 22 12.12 -22.22 -1.85
C GLU A 22 11.28 -22.67 -3.04
N LEU A 23 11.88 -23.36 -4.01
CA LEU A 23 11.19 -23.86 -5.20
C LEU A 23 10.17 -24.97 -4.89
N GLN A 24 10.49 -25.88 -3.97
CA GLN A 24 9.60 -26.97 -3.59
C GLN A 24 8.45 -26.48 -2.70
N THR A 25 8.76 -25.67 -1.68
CA THR A 25 7.76 -25.21 -0.70
C THR A 25 6.76 -24.22 -1.30
N CYS A 26 7.16 -23.39 -2.28
CA CYS A 26 6.22 -22.46 -2.93
C CYS A 26 5.10 -23.19 -3.70
N MET A 27 5.39 -24.38 -4.26
CA MET A 27 4.41 -25.16 -5.03
C MET A 27 3.31 -25.77 -4.17
N VAL A 28 3.50 -25.79 -2.84
CA VAL A 28 2.53 -26.29 -1.85
C VAL A 28 2.14 -25.20 -0.85
N ASN A 29 2.35 -23.93 -1.18
CA ASN A 29 1.98 -22.75 -0.38
C ASN A 29 2.61 -22.71 1.02
N GLN A 30 3.84 -23.22 1.18
CA GLN A 30 4.57 -23.21 2.45
C GLN A 30 5.80 -22.29 2.40
N PRO A 31 6.23 -21.72 3.54
CA PRO A 31 7.54 -21.09 3.66
C PRO A 31 8.68 -22.11 3.47
N PRO A 32 9.89 -21.67 3.04
CA PRO A 32 10.25 -20.28 2.73
C PRO A 32 9.79 -19.81 1.34
N GLY A 33 9.32 -20.69 0.46
CA GLY A 33 8.93 -20.38 -0.91
C GLY A 33 7.70 -19.49 -1.04
N ALA A 34 6.71 -19.69 -0.18
CA ALA A 34 5.56 -18.81 0.03
C ALA A 34 5.72 -18.10 1.39
N PRO A 35 6.32 -16.90 1.44
CA PRO A 35 6.66 -16.25 2.68
C PRO A 35 5.44 -15.65 3.38
N ASN A 36 5.53 -15.55 4.70
CA ASN A 36 4.56 -14.83 5.53
C ASN A 36 4.88 -13.33 5.46
N LEU A 37 4.44 -12.63 4.42
CA LEU A 37 4.56 -11.17 4.29
C LEU A 37 3.19 -10.51 4.40
N SER A 38 3.18 -9.21 4.67
CA SER A 38 1.96 -8.40 4.69
C SER A 38 2.04 -7.14 3.86
N LEU A 39 0.88 -6.58 3.55
CA LEU A 39 0.72 -5.21 3.09
C LEU A 39 0.00 -4.41 4.18
N LEU A 40 0.46 -3.20 4.46
CA LEU A 40 -0.28 -2.27 5.31
C LEU A 40 -1.30 -1.51 4.46
N SER A 41 -2.52 -1.41 4.98
CA SER A 41 -3.63 -0.68 4.36
C SER A 41 -4.33 0.19 5.41
N PHE A 42 -5.37 0.93 5.03
CA PHE A 42 -6.00 1.91 5.91
C PHE A 42 -7.50 1.63 6.11
N PHE A 43 -8.03 1.90 7.29
CA PHE A 43 -9.48 1.98 7.50
C PHE A 43 -10.11 2.95 6.51
N GLY A 44 -11.31 2.63 6.00
CA GLY A 44 -11.96 3.38 4.92
C GLY A 44 -11.55 2.98 3.50
N ALA A 45 -10.40 2.32 3.31
CA ALA A 45 -9.87 2.08 1.96
C ALA A 45 -10.73 1.15 1.09
N PHE A 46 -10.61 1.29 -0.24
CA PHE A 46 -11.15 0.33 -1.21
C PHE A 46 -10.17 0.09 -2.37
N HIS A 47 -9.57 -1.08 -2.40
CA HIS A 47 -8.59 -1.50 -3.42
C HIS A 47 -9.10 -2.63 -4.32
N GLY A 48 -10.38 -2.99 -4.20
CA GLY A 48 -11.04 -4.05 -4.97
C GLY A 48 -11.54 -5.21 -4.13
N ARG A 49 -12.02 -6.26 -4.81
CA ARG A 49 -12.78 -7.37 -4.19
C ARG A 49 -12.22 -8.77 -4.42
N THR A 50 -11.14 -8.92 -5.19
CA THR A 50 -10.40 -10.19 -5.23
C THR A 50 -9.71 -10.41 -3.89
N MET A 51 -9.44 -11.66 -3.49
CA MET A 51 -9.04 -12.01 -2.12
C MET A 51 -7.94 -11.11 -1.52
N ALA A 52 -6.84 -10.86 -2.23
CA ALA A 52 -5.76 -10.00 -1.75
C ALA A 52 -6.14 -8.51 -1.74
N ALA A 53 -6.89 -8.03 -2.75
CA ALA A 53 -7.39 -6.65 -2.78
C ALA A 53 -8.42 -6.40 -1.66
N LEU A 54 -9.25 -7.40 -1.37
CA LEU A 54 -10.26 -7.35 -0.33
C LEU A 54 -9.65 -7.37 1.08
N ALA A 55 -8.49 -8.02 1.25
CA ALA A 55 -7.72 -7.94 2.50
C ALA A 55 -7.29 -6.50 2.82
N CYS A 56 -6.96 -5.71 1.79
CA CYS A 56 -6.61 -4.28 1.93
C CYS A 56 -7.81 -3.32 1.87
N THR A 57 -9.02 -3.79 1.54
CA THR A 57 -10.24 -2.97 1.49
C THR A 57 -10.91 -2.96 2.86
N HIS A 58 -11.27 -1.79 3.39
CA HIS A 58 -11.92 -1.60 4.70
C HIS A 58 -13.04 -0.55 4.66
N SER A 59 -13.77 -0.49 3.54
CA SER A 59 -14.81 0.51 3.28
C SER A 59 -16.16 0.21 3.95
N LYS A 60 -16.75 -0.97 3.74
CA LYS A 60 -18.08 -1.33 4.24
C LYS A 60 -18.11 -2.80 4.67
N ALA A 61 -18.82 -3.12 5.76
CA ALA A 61 -18.90 -4.48 6.28
C ALA A 61 -19.43 -5.49 5.24
N ILE A 62 -20.44 -5.10 4.45
CA ILE A 62 -21.04 -5.95 3.41
C ILE A 62 -20.07 -6.30 2.28
N HIS A 63 -18.97 -5.57 2.12
CA HIS A 63 -17.94 -5.93 1.15
C HIS A 63 -17.08 -7.12 1.63
N LYS A 64 -16.99 -7.35 2.95
CA LYS A 64 -16.03 -8.29 3.56
C LYS A 64 -16.66 -9.49 4.27
N LEU A 65 -17.91 -9.36 4.72
CA LEU A 65 -18.61 -10.39 5.50
C LEU A 65 -18.59 -11.74 4.77
N ASP A 66 -18.42 -12.83 5.53
CA ASP A 66 -18.43 -14.22 5.04
C ASP A 66 -17.31 -14.61 4.05
N PHE A 67 -16.26 -13.79 3.91
CA PHE A 67 -15.13 -14.05 3.02
C PHE A 67 -13.80 -14.23 3.79
N PRO A 68 -12.97 -15.24 3.48
CA PRO A 68 -11.69 -15.44 4.17
C PRO A 68 -10.73 -14.27 3.95
N SER A 69 -9.95 -13.96 4.98
CA SER A 69 -8.96 -12.88 4.93
C SER A 69 -7.64 -13.30 5.56
N VAL A 70 -6.67 -12.40 5.50
CA VAL A 70 -5.32 -12.56 6.03
C VAL A 70 -5.07 -11.55 7.15
N ASP A 71 -4.24 -11.92 8.13
CA ASP A 71 -3.81 -11.02 9.20
C ASP A 71 -2.73 -10.07 8.69
N TRP A 72 -3.14 -8.96 8.08
CA TRP A 72 -2.30 -7.85 7.61
C TRP A 72 -2.62 -6.57 8.39
N PRO A 73 -1.65 -5.65 8.59
CA PRO A 73 -1.88 -4.44 9.36
C PRO A 73 -2.85 -3.47 8.68
N ILE A 74 -3.66 -2.83 9.52
CA ILE A 74 -4.62 -1.81 9.12
C ILE A 74 -4.38 -0.60 10.03
N ALA A 75 -3.96 0.52 9.43
CA ALA A 75 -3.77 1.80 10.13
C ALA A 75 -5.01 2.69 9.96
N HIS A 76 -5.13 3.74 10.77
CA HIS A 76 -6.12 4.78 10.53
C HIS A 76 -5.64 5.74 9.43
N PHE A 77 -6.56 6.11 8.54
CA PHE A 77 -6.37 7.23 7.62
C PHE A 77 -6.76 8.52 8.35
N PRO A 78 -6.10 9.66 8.11
CA PRO A 78 -6.43 10.91 8.78
C PRO A 78 -7.90 11.30 8.63
N HIS A 79 -8.52 11.73 9.73
CA HIS A 79 -9.88 12.26 9.71
C HIS A 79 -9.89 13.74 10.08
N TYR A 80 -10.01 14.61 9.09
CA TYR A 80 -9.89 16.05 9.27
C TYR A 80 -11.14 16.72 9.83
N GLU A 81 -10.89 17.73 10.65
CA GLU A 81 -11.89 18.69 11.11
C GLU A 81 -12.00 19.85 10.12
N TYR A 82 -13.25 20.29 9.87
CA TYR A 82 -13.58 21.33 8.91
C TYR A 82 -14.30 22.50 9.63
N PRO A 83 -14.11 23.76 9.17
CA PRO A 83 -13.31 24.20 8.03
C PRO A 83 -11.79 24.00 8.21
N LEU A 84 -11.05 23.70 7.13
CA LEU A 84 -9.64 23.29 7.21
C LEU A 84 -8.74 24.41 7.76
N GLU A 85 -9.02 25.65 7.39
CA GLU A 85 -8.23 26.83 7.78
C GLU A 85 -8.28 27.05 9.29
N GLU A 86 -9.44 26.78 9.90
CA GLU A 86 -9.67 26.94 11.33
C GLU A 86 -9.05 25.80 12.17
N ASN A 87 -8.87 24.62 11.55
CA ASN A 87 -8.44 23.39 12.22
C ASN A 87 -7.05 22.92 11.79
N SER A 88 -6.27 23.76 11.11
CA SER A 88 -4.95 23.40 10.57
C SER A 88 -4.00 22.74 11.57
N ARG A 89 -3.98 23.19 12.83
CA ARG A 89 -3.17 22.58 13.89
C ARG A 89 -3.68 21.19 14.31
N ALA A 90 -5.00 21.02 14.42
CA ALA A 90 -5.59 19.74 14.79
C ALA A 90 -5.35 18.70 13.68
N ASN A 91 -5.52 19.09 12.41
CA ASN A 91 -5.33 18.22 11.26
C ASN A 91 -3.85 17.84 11.06
N ALA A 92 -2.91 18.75 11.31
CA ALA A 92 -1.47 18.41 11.29
C ALA A 92 -1.08 17.43 12.41
N GLU A 93 -1.73 17.53 13.57
CA GLU A 93 -1.55 16.58 14.67
C GLU A 93 -2.19 15.22 14.37
N GLU A 94 -3.33 15.20 13.66
CA GLU A 94 -3.97 13.98 13.18
C GLU A 94 -3.06 13.22 12.19
N ASP A 95 -2.47 13.93 11.22
CA ASP A 95 -1.47 13.35 10.31
C ASP A 95 -0.33 12.69 11.10
N ARG A 96 0.21 13.38 12.10
CA ARG A 96 1.30 12.88 12.94
C ARG A 96 0.91 11.58 13.64
N LYS A 97 -0.29 11.53 14.25
CA LYS A 97 -0.78 10.34 14.95
C LYS A 97 -0.95 9.15 14.01
N CYS A 98 -1.54 9.36 12.83
CA CYS A 98 -1.71 8.30 11.84
C CYS A 98 -0.35 7.78 11.34
N LEU A 99 0.62 8.67 11.10
CA LEU A 99 1.98 8.28 10.70
C LEU A 99 2.71 7.49 11.79
N GLU A 100 2.57 7.88 13.06
CA GLU A 100 3.12 7.14 14.20
C GLU A 100 2.51 5.74 14.31
N GLU A 101 1.19 5.62 14.15
CA GLU A 101 0.52 4.32 14.12
C GLU A 101 1.03 3.43 12.98
N VAL A 102 1.25 4.00 11.79
CA VAL A 102 1.83 3.27 10.65
C VAL A 102 3.19 2.70 11.04
N ALA A 103 4.10 3.52 11.57
CA ALA A 103 5.43 3.06 12.00
C ALA A 103 5.35 1.96 13.08
N ASP A 104 4.50 2.13 14.09
CA ASP A 104 4.26 1.14 15.14
C ASP A 104 3.75 -0.19 14.58
N LEU A 105 2.84 -0.15 13.61
CA LEU A 105 2.32 -1.33 12.93
C LEU A 105 3.40 -2.03 12.10
N MET A 106 4.27 -1.28 11.41
CA MET A 106 5.41 -1.85 10.67
C MET A 106 6.30 -2.67 11.62
N GLU A 107 6.69 -2.11 12.76
CA GLU A 107 7.51 -2.81 13.76
C GLU A 107 6.79 -4.00 14.39
N LYS A 108 5.52 -3.83 14.75
CA LYS A 108 4.71 -4.88 15.37
C LYS A 108 4.60 -6.10 14.46
N TYR A 109 4.41 -5.89 13.17
CA TYR A 109 4.27 -6.98 12.19
C TYR A 109 5.61 -7.63 11.84
N GLU A 110 6.71 -6.88 11.84
CA GLU A 110 8.08 -7.46 11.81
C GLU A 110 8.27 -8.43 12.98
N LYS A 111 7.99 -8.00 14.22
CA LYS A 111 8.12 -8.81 15.45
C LYS A 111 7.19 -10.04 15.46
N LYS A 112 6.06 -9.99 14.73
CA LYS A 112 5.16 -11.13 14.52
C LYS A 112 5.65 -12.14 13.47
N GLY A 113 6.79 -11.90 12.83
CA GLY A 113 7.27 -12.73 11.71
C GLY A 113 6.41 -12.60 10.44
N ARG A 114 5.70 -11.47 10.31
CA ARG A 114 4.86 -11.12 9.16
C ARG A 114 5.22 -9.73 8.66
N PRO A 115 6.47 -9.49 8.24
CA PRO A 115 6.93 -8.14 7.96
C PRO A 115 6.16 -7.49 6.81
N VAL A 116 6.01 -6.17 6.89
CA VAL A 116 5.27 -5.39 5.90
C VAL A 116 6.16 -5.12 4.70
N ALA A 117 5.81 -5.73 3.57
CA ALA A 117 6.55 -5.55 2.32
C ALA A 117 6.18 -4.26 1.57
N GLY A 118 5.02 -3.69 1.86
CA GLY A 118 4.58 -2.44 1.25
C GLY A 118 3.34 -1.85 1.92
N ILE A 119 3.15 -0.56 1.69
CA ILE A 119 2.00 0.24 2.12
C ILE A 119 1.17 0.55 0.87
N ILE A 120 -0.14 0.33 0.93
CA ILE A 120 -1.08 0.73 -0.11
C ILE A 120 -2.02 1.82 0.41
N VAL A 121 -2.20 2.89 -0.37
CA VAL A 121 -3.05 4.03 -0.01
C VAL A 121 -3.68 4.68 -1.26
N GLU A 122 -4.94 5.11 -1.15
CA GLU A 122 -5.59 5.98 -2.14
C GLU A 122 -5.17 7.44 -1.89
N PRO A 123 -4.92 8.27 -2.92
CA PRO A 123 -4.70 9.71 -2.73
C PRO A 123 -5.87 10.42 -2.02
N ILE A 124 -7.09 10.00 -2.31
CA ILE A 124 -8.33 10.40 -1.65
C ILE A 124 -9.17 9.13 -1.55
N GLN A 125 -9.50 8.69 -0.33
CA GLN A 125 -10.28 7.47 -0.16
C GLN A 125 -11.69 7.68 -0.67
N SER A 126 -12.12 6.97 -1.71
CA SER A 126 -13.41 7.27 -2.33
C SER A 126 -14.56 6.51 -1.65
N GLU A 127 -14.58 5.17 -1.78
CA GLU A 127 -15.69 4.35 -1.24
C GLU A 127 -15.83 4.40 0.28
N GLY A 128 -14.75 4.81 0.97
CA GLY A 128 -14.67 5.03 2.40
C GLY A 128 -15.31 6.33 2.90
N GLY A 129 -15.66 7.25 2.01
CA GLY A 129 -16.33 8.51 2.37
C GLY A 129 -15.62 9.78 1.93
N ASP A 130 -14.90 9.78 0.80
CA ASP A 130 -14.15 10.94 0.29
C ASP A 130 -13.18 11.55 1.32
N ASN A 131 -12.44 10.69 2.02
CA ASN A 131 -11.47 11.14 3.03
C ASN A 131 -10.19 11.64 2.35
N GLU A 132 -9.82 12.89 2.66
CA GLU A 132 -8.62 13.57 2.16
C GLU A 132 -7.51 13.55 3.22
N ALA A 133 -6.25 13.63 2.76
CA ALA A 133 -5.10 13.84 3.62
C ALA A 133 -4.12 14.83 2.97
N SER A 134 -3.28 15.45 3.80
CA SER A 134 -2.36 16.49 3.39
C SER A 134 -1.21 15.92 2.55
N PRO A 135 -0.56 16.74 1.71
CA PRO A 135 0.71 16.39 1.10
C PRO A 135 1.74 15.87 2.11
N GLN A 136 1.79 16.46 3.31
CA GLN A 136 2.72 16.10 4.38
C GLN A 136 2.49 14.68 4.89
N PHE A 137 1.24 14.23 4.99
CA PHE A 137 0.91 12.85 5.33
C PHE A 137 1.50 11.87 4.30
N PHE A 138 1.27 12.09 3.00
CA PHE A 138 1.81 11.21 1.96
C PHE A 138 3.34 11.24 1.87
N GLN A 139 3.97 12.40 2.13
CA GLN A 139 5.42 12.51 2.25
C GLN A 139 5.94 11.70 3.43
N GLY A 140 5.27 11.78 4.59
CA GLY A 140 5.57 10.99 5.78
C GLY A 140 5.45 9.48 5.53
N LEU A 141 4.39 9.05 4.84
CA LEU A 141 4.22 7.65 4.43
C LEU A 141 5.38 7.17 3.55
N GLN A 142 5.86 8.00 2.62
CA GLN A 142 7.00 7.63 1.80
C GLN A 142 8.28 7.49 2.63
N THR A 143 8.52 8.37 3.58
CA THR A 143 9.67 8.27 4.49
C THR A 143 9.60 6.97 5.29
N ILE A 144 8.47 6.68 5.94
CA ILE A 144 8.29 5.45 6.71
C ILE A 144 8.48 4.20 5.83
N ALA A 145 7.88 4.18 4.63
CA ALA A 145 8.06 3.06 3.71
C ALA A 145 9.55 2.81 3.39
N LYS A 146 10.30 3.87 3.08
CA LYS A 146 11.73 3.78 2.78
C LYS A 146 12.56 3.31 3.98
N ASP A 147 12.30 3.85 5.17
CA ASP A 147 13.03 3.50 6.40
C ASP A 147 12.86 2.00 6.74
N HIS A 148 11.71 1.42 6.41
CA HIS A 148 11.41 0.00 6.60
C HIS A 148 11.67 -0.87 5.37
N GLN A 149 12.32 -0.35 4.31
CA GLN A 149 12.56 -1.07 3.05
C GLN A 149 11.28 -1.66 2.42
N ALA A 150 10.14 -1.02 2.66
CA ALA A 150 8.84 -1.38 2.14
C ALA A 150 8.49 -0.51 0.93
N ALA A 151 7.69 -1.05 0.01
CA ALA A 151 7.25 -0.30 -1.16
C ALA A 151 6.06 0.63 -0.83
N LEU A 152 6.03 1.83 -1.41
CA LEU A 152 4.84 2.68 -1.41
C LEU A 152 4.03 2.46 -2.71
N LEU A 153 2.79 1.97 -2.56
CA LEU A 153 1.82 1.81 -3.64
C LEU A 153 0.72 2.87 -3.52
N ILE A 154 0.65 3.76 -4.50
CA ILE A 154 -0.44 4.74 -4.60
C ILE A 154 -1.53 4.21 -5.54
N ASP A 155 -2.74 4.01 -5.02
CA ASP A 155 -3.86 3.49 -5.78
C ASP A 155 -4.66 4.62 -6.43
N GLU A 156 -4.37 4.89 -7.71
CA GLU A 156 -5.02 5.92 -8.52
C GLU A 156 -6.12 5.36 -9.43
N VAL A 157 -6.66 4.18 -9.11
CA VAL A 157 -7.78 3.59 -9.86
C VAL A 157 -8.98 4.54 -9.95
N GLN A 158 -9.24 5.36 -8.93
CA GLN A 158 -10.35 6.30 -8.93
C GLN A 158 -9.94 7.76 -9.18
N THR A 159 -8.86 8.20 -8.53
CA THR A 159 -8.37 9.58 -8.57
C THR A 159 -7.62 9.92 -9.85
N GLY A 160 -7.00 8.93 -10.50
CA GLY A 160 -6.26 9.10 -11.75
C GLY A 160 -7.15 9.42 -12.94
N GLY A 161 -6.56 10.03 -13.97
CA GLY A 161 -7.23 10.40 -15.20
C GLY A 161 -7.85 11.79 -15.19
N GLY A 162 -7.26 12.75 -14.47
CA GLY A 162 -7.59 14.17 -14.61
C GLY A 162 -8.57 14.75 -13.58
N LEU A 163 -9.18 13.94 -12.71
CA LEU A 163 -10.32 14.36 -11.87
C LEU A 163 -9.96 15.54 -10.94
N THR A 164 -8.74 15.56 -10.41
CA THR A 164 -8.28 16.56 -9.42
C THR A 164 -7.57 17.74 -10.06
N GLY A 165 -7.73 17.94 -11.38
CA GLY A 165 -7.04 18.99 -12.15
C GLY A 165 -5.62 18.65 -12.59
N LYS A 166 -5.11 17.47 -12.26
CA LYS A 166 -3.85 16.88 -12.74
C LYS A 166 -4.08 15.47 -13.25
N MET A 167 -3.17 14.95 -14.09
CA MET A 167 -3.33 13.61 -14.66
C MET A 167 -3.41 12.56 -13.55
N TRP A 168 -2.52 12.67 -12.56
CA TRP A 168 -2.48 11.86 -11.36
C TRP A 168 -2.64 12.74 -10.11
N CYS A 169 -3.46 12.33 -9.15
CA CYS A 169 -3.65 13.07 -7.91
C CYS A 169 -2.37 13.17 -7.07
N LEU A 170 -1.50 12.16 -7.14
CA LEU A 170 -0.21 12.12 -6.43
C LEU A 170 0.69 13.31 -6.77
N GLU A 171 0.50 13.93 -7.93
CA GLU A 171 1.24 15.12 -8.36
C GLU A 171 1.01 16.34 -7.44
N HIS A 172 -0.06 16.35 -6.65
CA HIS A 172 -0.31 17.39 -5.65
C HIS A 172 0.53 17.22 -4.38
N PHE A 173 1.09 16.03 -4.14
CA PHE A 173 1.73 15.70 -2.87
C PHE A 173 3.22 16.06 -2.80
N ASN A 174 3.85 16.39 -3.93
CA ASN A 174 5.27 16.75 -4.00
C ASN A 174 6.17 15.75 -3.24
N LEU A 175 5.97 14.46 -3.48
CA LEU A 175 6.72 13.40 -2.81
C LEU A 175 8.24 13.57 -3.05
N PRO A 176 9.09 13.28 -2.04
CA PRO A 176 10.56 13.38 -2.18
C PRO A 176 11.14 12.56 -3.34
N SER A 177 10.49 11.46 -3.71
CA SER A 177 10.74 10.71 -4.94
C SER A 177 9.42 10.18 -5.52
N PRO A 178 9.39 9.66 -6.76
CA PRO A 178 8.25 8.88 -7.23
C PRO A 178 7.94 7.71 -6.28
N PRO A 179 6.66 7.31 -6.13
CA PRO A 179 6.30 6.09 -5.42
C PRO A 179 6.77 4.85 -6.19
N ASP A 180 6.88 3.72 -5.51
CA ASP A 180 7.37 2.47 -6.10
C ASP A 180 6.38 1.89 -7.12
N ILE A 181 5.08 2.02 -6.86
CA ILE A 181 4.00 1.53 -7.73
C ILE A 181 2.85 2.54 -7.75
N VAL A 182 2.25 2.74 -8.94
CA VAL A 182 0.99 3.45 -9.11
C VAL A 182 0.02 2.57 -9.90
N THR A 183 -1.12 2.19 -9.32
CA THR A 183 -2.18 1.43 -10.01
C THR A 183 -3.20 2.35 -10.64
N PHE A 184 -3.77 1.95 -11.79
CA PHE A 184 -4.80 2.72 -12.48
C PHE A 184 -5.81 1.80 -13.19
N SER A 185 -7.02 2.31 -13.42
CA SER A 185 -8.07 1.67 -14.21
C SER A 185 -9.15 2.71 -14.53
N LYS A 186 -10.44 2.34 -14.49
CA LYS A 186 -11.62 3.20 -14.65
C LYS A 186 -11.47 4.20 -15.82
N LYS A 187 -11.18 5.48 -15.52
CA LYS A 187 -11.07 6.56 -16.52
C LYS A 187 -10.04 6.25 -17.59
N MET A 188 -9.01 5.47 -17.26
CA MET A 188 -7.93 5.07 -18.15
C MET A 188 -8.32 4.01 -19.18
N GLN A 189 -9.58 3.53 -19.18
CA GLN A 189 -10.15 2.47 -20.03
C GLN A 189 -9.56 1.07 -19.78
N LEU A 190 -8.24 0.98 -19.63
CA LEU A 190 -7.52 -0.24 -19.28
C LEU A 190 -7.02 -0.16 -17.84
N GLY A 191 -6.92 -1.33 -17.20
CA GLY A 191 -6.24 -1.49 -15.92
C GLY A 191 -4.75 -1.72 -16.12
N GLY A 192 -3.93 -1.21 -15.19
CA GLY A 192 -2.49 -1.42 -15.21
C GLY A 192 -1.81 -0.83 -13.99
N PHE A 193 -0.49 -0.91 -13.98
CA PHE A 193 0.32 -0.22 -12.98
C PHE A 193 1.64 0.23 -13.57
N TYR A 194 2.08 1.42 -13.18
CA TYR A 194 3.46 1.85 -13.33
C TYR A 194 4.26 1.38 -12.12
N HIS A 195 5.55 1.11 -12.31
CA HIS A 195 6.42 0.71 -11.21
C HIS A 195 7.86 1.16 -11.43
N SER A 196 8.60 1.34 -10.35
CA SER A 196 10.04 1.64 -10.40
C SER A 196 10.83 0.44 -10.96
N THR A 197 12.08 0.67 -11.37
CA THR A 197 12.92 -0.41 -11.92
C THR A 197 13.18 -1.50 -10.87
N GLU A 198 13.28 -1.10 -9.61
CA GLU A 198 13.48 -1.99 -8.47
C GLU A 198 12.29 -2.95 -8.30
N MET A 199 11.08 -2.56 -8.65
CA MET A 199 9.91 -3.43 -8.57
C MET A 199 9.81 -4.47 -9.69
N ARG A 200 10.71 -4.43 -10.69
CA ARG A 200 10.74 -5.41 -11.79
C ARG A 200 11.41 -6.73 -11.33
N PRO A 201 10.73 -7.88 -11.42
CA PRO A 201 11.39 -9.17 -11.21
C PRO A 201 12.45 -9.43 -12.29
N PRO A 202 13.67 -9.88 -11.93
CA PRO A 202 14.72 -10.13 -12.91
C PRO A 202 14.51 -11.42 -13.71
N GLN A 203 13.79 -12.41 -13.15
CA GLN A 203 13.49 -13.67 -13.84
C GLN A 203 12.23 -13.56 -14.71
N PRO A 204 12.18 -14.23 -15.88
CA PRO A 204 10.98 -14.30 -16.71
C PRO A 204 9.85 -15.10 -16.02
N TYR A 205 8.62 -14.96 -16.54
CA TYR A 205 7.41 -15.67 -16.08
C TYR A 205 7.00 -15.42 -14.62
N ARG A 206 7.48 -14.33 -14.01
CA ARG A 206 7.18 -13.98 -12.60
C ARG A 206 5.93 -13.12 -12.42
N VAL A 207 5.43 -12.42 -13.45
CA VAL A 207 4.26 -11.51 -13.38
C VAL A 207 3.25 -11.91 -14.43
#